data_AF-A0A3M2GNQ5-F1
#
_entry.id   AF-A0A3M2GNQ5-F1
#
_cell.length_a   1.000
_cell.length_b   1.000
_cell.length_c   1.000
_cell.angle_alpha   90.00
_cell.angle_beta   90.00
_cell.angle_gamma   90.00
#
_symmetry.space_group_name_H-M   'P 1'
#
loop_
_entity.id
_entity.type
_entity.pdbx_description
1 polymer ?
#
loop_
_entity_poly.entity_id
_entity_poly.type
_entity_poly.pdbx_seq_one_letter_code
_entity_poly.pdbx_strand_id
1 'polypeptide(L)'
;LFSSFLMGEIAAATVFHQMAEGAREPVFQEAFRNIGRDEGRHMAICMTLMERDYPKLAVEDRALITKQIRAGYLFLSAVLYEPPEDFWDLPSDFIEVQRRCEAVARDAGFHIPDVDTKRENWRQAILNLKGVLDRYDIPFPAIPEVGITGEEISDVEMEDIIPVF
;
A
#
# COMPACT_ATOMS: atom_id res chain seq x y z
N LEU A 1 -1.08 -15.83 -0.65
CA LEU A 1 -2.23 -15.55 -1.55
C LEU A 1 -3.02 -14.29 -1.16
N PHE A 2 -3.36 -14.05 0.12
CA PHE A 2 -4.07 -12.80 0.52
C PHE A 2 -3.17 -11.58 0.82
N SER A 3 -1.85 -11.75 0.83
CA SER A 3 -0.90 -10.72 1.26
C SER A 3 -0.84 -9.51 0.32
N SER A 4 -1.02 -9.71 -0.99
CA SER A 4 -1.13 -8.64 -1.98
C SER A 4 -2.44 -7.86 -1.86
N PHE A 5 -3.55 -8.56 -1.62
CA PHE A 5 -4.85 -7.92 -1.35
C PHE A 5 -4.80 -7.08 -0.08
N LEU A 6 -4.28 -7.62 1.02
CA LEU A 6 -4.07 -6.89 2.28
C LEU A 6 -3.27 -5.60 2.09
N MET A 7 -2.22 -5.62 1.26
CA MET A 7 -1.44 -4.43 0.92
C MET A 7 -2.31 -3.34 0.27
N GLY A 8 -3.19 -3.74 -0.66
CA GLY A 8 -4.17 -2.85 -1.29
C GLY A 8 -5.17 -2.28 -0.28
N GLU A 9 -5.64 -3.10 0.66
CA GLU A 9 -6.58 -2.65 1.69
C GLU A 9 -5.94 -1.66 2.69
N ILE A 10 -4.68 -1.89 3.09
CA ILE A 10 -3.96 -0.97 3.98
C ILE A 10 -3.77 0.38 3.27
N ALA A 11 -3.38 0.32 2.01
CA ALA A 11 -3.21 1.48 1.15
C ALA A 11 -4.50 2.30 1.03
N ALA A 12 -5.57 1.67 0.58
CA ALA A 12 -6.85 2.31 0.33
C ALA A 12 -7.44 2.90 1.62
N ALA A 13 -7.44 2.13 2.71
CA ALA A 13 -7.93 2.61 4.01
C ALA A 13 -7.16 3.84 4.51
N THR A 14 -5.83 3.87 4.35
CA THR A 14 -4.99 5.00 4.75
C THR A 14 -5.33 6.26 3.95
N VAL A 15 -5.43 6.12 2.62
CA VAL A 15 -5.68 7.25 1.72
C VAL A 15 -7.07 7.83 1.92
N PHE A 16 -8.11 7.00 1.89
CA PHE A 16 -9.48 7.50 1.90
C PHE A 16 -9.90 8.07 3.25
N HIS A 17 -9.33 7.58 4.35
CA HIS A 17 -9.57 8.19 5.67
C HIS A 17 -9.06 9.64 5.70
N GLN A 18 -7.84 9.88 5.25
CA GLN A 18 -7.23 11.21 5.24
C GLN A 18 -7.94 12.16 4.27
N MET A 19 -8.26 11.67 3.06
CA MET A 19 -9.01 12.45 2.09
C MET A 19 -10.40 12.82 2.62
N ALA A 20 -11.07 11.93 3.37
CA ALA A 20 -12.38 12.23 3.97
C ALA A 20 -12.30 13.33 5.04
N GLU A 21 -11.23 13.34 5.85
CA GLU A 21 -11.03 14.33 6.91
C GLU A 21 -10.69 15.72 6.37
N GLY A 22 -9.90 15.79 5.30
CA GLY A 22 -9.37 17.06 4.81
C GLY A 22 -10.00 17.58 3.52
N ALA A 23 -10.82 16.80 2.80
CA ALA A 23 -11.52 17.30 1.61
C ALA A 23 -12.39 18.52 1.96
N ARG A 24 -12.48 19.48 1.04
CA ARG A 24 -13.25 20.71 1.26
C ARG A 24 -14.72 20.57 0.90
N GLU A 25 -15.03 19.76 -0.12
CA GLU A 25 -16.41 19.61 -0.58
C GLU A 25 -17.14 18.48 0.15
N PRO A 26 -18.34 18.74 0.72
CA PRO A 26 -19.07 17.74 1.49
C PRO A 26 -19.38 16.45 0.73
N VAL A 27 -19.64 16.55 -0.57
CA VAL A 27 -19.91 15.36 -1.42
C VAL A 27 -18.68 14.44 -1.47
N PHE A 28 -17.47 15.01 -1.59
CA PHE A 28 -16.25 14.21 -1.60
C PHE A 28 -15.89 13.72 -0.20
N GLN A 29 -16.09 14.51 0.85
CA GLN A 29 -15.94 14.04 2.23
C GLN A 29 -16.84 12.82 2.50
N GLU A 30 -18.10 12.86 2.08
CA GLU A 30 -19.04 11.75 2.23
C GLU A 30 -18.63 10.53 1.39
N ALA A 31 -18.24 10.75 0.13
CA ALA A 31 -17.76 9.68 -0.74
C ALA A 31 -16.53 8.98 -0.14
N PHE A 32 -15.50 9.72 0.26
CA PHE A 32 -14.29 9.15 0.85
C PHE A 32 -14.55 8.47 2.19
N ARG A 33 -15.47 9.01 3.02
CA ARG A 33 -15.87 8.35 4.27
C ARG A 33 -16.55 7.01 4.02
N ASN A 34 -17.40 6.92 3.00
CA ASN A 34 -18.07 5.67 2.63
C ASN A 34 -17.07 4.66 2.06
N ILE A 35 -16.19 5.08 1.16
CA ILE A 35 -15.12 4.23 0.63
C ILE A 35 -14.22 3.73 1.76
N GLY A 36 -13.69 4.62 2.60
CA GLY A 36 -12.83 4.23 3.72
C GLY A 36 -13.52 3.29 4.72
N ARG A 37 -14.84 3.36 4.85
CA ARG A 37 -15.63 2.40 5.65
C ARG A 37 -15.66 1.02 5.00
N ASP A 38 -15.75 0.95 3.68
CA ASP A 38 -15.73 -0.32 2.93
C ASP A 38 -14.33 -0.95 2.96
N GLU A 39 -13.27 -0.18 2.73
CA GLU A 39 -11.89 -0.70 2.85
C GLU A 39 -11.58 -1.15 4.28
N GLY A 40 -12.12 -0.46 5.30
CA GLY A 40 -12.05 -0.92 6.68
C GLY A 40 -12.72 -2.29 6.91
N ARG A 41 -13.79 -2.63 6.17
CA ARG A 41 -14.44 -3.95 6.23
C ARG A 41 -13.59 -5.00 5.51
N HIS A 42 -13.04 -4.68 4.35
CA HIS A 42 -12.12 -5.57 3.64
C HIS A 42 -10.89 -5.88 4.48
N MET A 43 -10.32 -4.87 5.15
CA MET A 43 -9.23 -5.04 6.11
C MET A 43 -9.60 -6.04 7.22
N ALA A 44 -10.78 -5.87 7.84
CA ALA A 44 -11.24 -6.76 8.90
C ALA A 44 -11.40 -8.22 8.40
N ILE A 45 -11.87 -8.41 7.16
CA ILE A 45 -11.93 -9.72 6.52
C ILE A 45 -10.52 -10.30 6.33
N CYS A 46 -9.59 -9.51 5.79
CA CYS A 46 -8.20 -9.94 5.60
C CYS A 46 -7.56 -10.39 6.90
N MET A 47 -7.68 -9.57 7.95
CA MET A 47 -7.15 -9.88 9.28
C MET A 47 -7.76 -11.16 9.85
N THR A 48 -9.08 -11.35 9.70
CA THR A 48 -9.76 -12.58 10.15
C THR A 48 -9.26 -13.81 9.41
N LEU A 49 -9.07 -13.72 8.09
CA LEU A 49 -8.54 -14.82 7.28
C LEU A 49 -7.09 -15.14 7.65
N MET A 50 -6.26 -14.13 7.86
CA MET A 50 -4.88 -14.32 8.33
C MET A 50 -4.84 -15.01 9.69
N GLU A 51 -5.60 -14.53 10.67
CA GLU A 51 -5.67 -15.14 12.00
C GLU A 51 -6.09 -16.62 11.95
N ARG A 52 -6.99 -16.97 11.03
CA ARG A 52 -7.47 -18.35 10.84
C ARG A 52 -6.46 -19.25 10.13
N ASP A 53 -5.78 -18.72 9.12
CA ASP A 53 -5.04 -19.52 8.12
C ASP A 53 -3.52 -19.47 8.30
N TYR A 54 -2.95 -18.33 8.71
CA TYR A 54 -1.50 -18.17 8.84
C TYR A 54 -0.87 -19.10 9.90
N PRO A 55 -1.52 -19.44 11.03
CA PRO A 55 -1.00 -20.44 11.96
C PRO A 55 -0.83 -21.84 11.36
N LYS A 56 -1.51 -22.12 10.24
CA LYS A 56 -1.48 -23.40 9.53
C LYS A 56 -0.68 -23.32 8.23
N LEU A 57 -0.07 -22.16 7.95
CA LEU A 57 0.70 -21.93 6.74
C LEU A 57 1.93 -22.84 6.74
N ALA A 58 2.21 -23.45 5.59
CA ALA A 58 3.45 -24.18 5.41
C ALA A 58 4.65 -23.22 5.52
N VAL A 59 5.77 -23.67 6.06
CA VAL A 59 6.93 -22.79 6.33
C VAL A 59 7.52 -22.28 5.02
N GLU A 60 7.51 -23.11 4.00
CA GLU A 60 7.92 -22.81 2.63
C GLU A 60 7.13 -21.65 1.99
N ASP A 61 5.86 -21.46 2.35
CA ASP A 61 5.01 -20.38 1.81
C ASP A 61 5.37 -19.00 2.38
N ARG A 62 6.14 -18.95 3.48
CA ARG A 62 6.50 -17.67 4.12
C ARG A 62 7.36 -16.81 3.20
N ALA A 63 8.32 -17.43 2.50
CA ALA A 63 9.16 -16.73 1.53
C ALA A 63 8.33 -16.15 0.38
N LEU A 64 7.30 -16.88 -0.08
CA LEU A 64 6.37 -16.36 -1.07
C LEU A 64 5.62 -15.15 -0.53
N ILE A 65 5.15 -15.17 0.72
CA ILE A 65 4.49 -14.01 1.35
C ILE A 65 5.45 -12.81 1.37
N THR A 66 6.68 -12.98 1.84
CA THR A 66 7.70 -11.92 1.86
C THR A 66 7.92 -11.31 0.46
N LYS A 67 8.05 -12.16 -0.57
CA LYS A 67 8.15 -11.71 -1.98
C LYS A 67 6.90 -10.94 -2.42
N GLN A 68 5.70 -11.44 -2.11
CA GLN A 68 4.44 -10.76 -2.47
C GLN A 68 4.26 -9.41 -1.77
N ILE A 69 4.77 -9.23 -0.55
CA ILE A 69 4.75 -7.91 0.10
C ILE A 69 5.66 -6.92 -0.63
N ARG A 70 6.87 -7.34 -1.03
CA ARG A 70 7.76 -6.48 -1.83
C ARG A 70 7.11 -6.13 -3.17
N ALA A 71 6.56 -7.11 -3.86
CA ALA A 71 5.86 -6.91 -5.13
C ALA A 71 4.65 -5.97 -4.98
N GLY A 72 3.85 -6.16 -3.93
CA GLY A 72 2.73 -5.28 -3.62
C GLY A 72 3.17 -3.85 -3.32
N TYR A 73 4.31 -3.65 -2.66
CA TYR A 73 4.87 -2.32 -2.43
C TYR A 73 5.24 -1.64 -3.75
N LEU A 74 6.00 -2.33 -4.60
CA LEU A 74 6.44 -1.84 -5.90
C LEU A 74 5.25 -1.48 -6.79
N PHE A 75 4.22 -2.32 -6.80
CA PHE A 75 2.99 -2.06 -7.54
C PHE A 75 2.23 -0.84 -7.00
N LEU A 76 2.03 -0.75 -5.69
CA LEU A 76 1.23 0.34 -5.10
C LEU A 76 1.98 1.68 -5.00
N SER A 77 3.30 1.67 -5.14
CA SER A 77 4.15 2.86 -5.05
C SER A 77 3.75 3.97 -6.02
N ALA A 78 3.32 3.61 -7.24
CA ALA A 78 2.85 4.55 -8.26
C ALA A 78 1.62 5.36 -7.83
N VAL A 79 0.82 4.81 -6.91
CA VAL A 79 -0.43 5.41 -6.43
C VAL A 79 -0.23 6.15 -5.10
N LEU A 80 0.56 5.56 -4.20
CA LEU A 80 0.61 5.98 -2.79
C LEU A 80 1.77 6.91 -2.46
N TYR A 81 2.87 6.81 -3.20
CA TYR A 81 4.04 7.63 -2.99
C TYR A 81 4.68 8.00 -4.33
N GLU A 82 5.80 7.37 -4.69
CA GLU A 82 6.45 7.52 -5.99
C GLU A 82 6.96 6.15 -6.44
N PRO A 83 6.79 5.81 -7.73
CA PRO A 83 7.30 4.57 -8.29
C PRO A 83 8.84 4.57 -8.36
N PRO A 84 9.50 3.44 -8.06
CA PRO A 84 10.93 3.28 -8.36
C PRO A 84 11.18 3.33 -9.87
N GLU A 85 12.32 3.91 -10.28
CA GLU A 85 12.68 4.12 -11.69
C GLU A 85 12.74 2.81 -12.51
N ASP A 86 13.17 1.71 -11.88
CA ASP A 86 13.45 0.45 -12.60
C ASP A 86 12.28 -0.56 -12.59
N PHE A 87 11.20 -0.31 -11.85
CA PHE A 87 10.08 -1.26 -11.75
C PHE A 87 8.99 -1.01 -12.78
N TRP A 88 8.68 0.26 -13.06
CA TRP A 88 7.64 0.65 -13.99
C TRP A 88 8.25 1.22 -15.28
N ASP A 89 7.71 0.81 -16.44
CA ASP A 89 8.01 1.45 -17.72
C ASP A 89 7.20 2.76 -17.83
N LEU A 90 7.76 3.85 -17.30
CA LEU A 90 7.11 5.17 -17.26
C LEU A 90 7.88 6.20 -18.09
N PRO A 91 7.17 7.17 -18.69
CA PRO A 91 7.79 8.33 -19.31
C PRO A 91 8.67 9.11 -18.31
N SER A 92 9.76 9.71 -18.79
CA SER A 92 10.72 10.46 -17.96
C SER A 92 10.11 11.68 -17.25
N ASP A 93 8.97 12.18 -17.73
CA ASP A 93 8.24 13.31 -17.14
C ASP A 93 7.09 12.88 -16.21
N PHE A 94 6.88 11.57 -15.99
CA PHE A 94 5.75 11.05 -15.21
C PHE A 94 5.65 11.67 -13.81
N ILE A 95 6.75 11.69 -13.05
CA ILE A 95 6.77 12.24 -11.68
C ILE A 95 6.45 13.74 -11.68
N GLU A 96 6.98 14.50 -12.65
CA GLU A 96 6.69 15.92 -12.77
C GLU A 96 5.19 16.15 -13.03
N VAL A 97 4.63 15.41 -14.00
CA VAL A 97 3.22 15.51 -14.38
C VAL A 97 2.31 15.06 -13.23
N GLN A 98 2.62 13.95 -12.57
CA GLN A 98 1.87 13.43 -11.43
C GLN A 98 1.79 14.47 -10.31
N ARG A 99 2.94 15.01 -9.88
CA ARG A 99 2.98 16.04 -8.83
C ARG A 99 2.18 17.28 -9.20
N ARG A 100 2.19 17.70 -10.47
CA ARG A 100 1.38 18.83 -10.97
C ARG A 100 -0.11 18.52 -10.94
N CYS A 101 -0.54 17.34 -11.39
CA CYS A 101 -1.93 16.91 -11.31
C CYS A 101 -2.43 16.84 -9.86
N GLU A 102 -1.60 16.32 -8.95
CA GLU A 102 -1.92 16.23 -7.53
C GLU A 102 -2.03 17.60 -6.87
N ALA A 103 -1.19 18.56 -7.24
CA ALA A 103 -1.32 19.94 -6.80
C ALA A 103 -2.67 20.56 -7.22
N VAL A 104 -3.06 20.38 -8.49
CA VAL A 104 -4.35 20.86 -8.98
C VAL A 104 -5.52 20.21 -8.24
N ALA A 105 -5.48 18.90 -8.02
CA ALA A 105 -6.53 18.20 -7.28
C ALA A 105 -6.57 18.61 -5.79
N ARG A 106 -5.42 18.82 -5.16
CA ARG A 106 -5.35 19.35 -3.79
C ARG A 106 -5.99 20.74 -3.70
N ASP A 107 -5.68 21.64 -4.64
CA ASP A 107 -6.24 23.00 -4.71
C ASP A 107 -7.75 23.00 -4.98
N ALA A 108 -8.22 22.04 -5.78
CA ALA A 108 -9.64 21.80 -6.03
C ALA A 108 -10.39 21.27 -4.78
N GLY A 109 -9.68 20.87 -3.72
CA GLY A 109 -10.26 20.48 -2.44
C GLY A 109 -10.39 18.99 -2.22
N PHE A 110 -9.67 18.14 -2.97
CA PHE A 110 -9.65 16.69 -2.77
C PHE A 110 -8.77 16.23 -1.60
N HIS A 111 -7.93 17.12 -1.06
CA HIS A 111 -7.00 16.82 0.05
C HIS A 111 -6.04 15.66 -0.24
N ILE A 112 -5.45 15.66 -1.44
CA ILE A 112 -4.33 14.76 -1.74
C ILE A 112 -3.14 15.18 -0.87
N PRO A 113 -2.50 14.29 -0.09
CA PRO A 113 -1.35 14.66 0.72
C PRO A 113 -0.15 15.10 -0.14
N ASP A 114 0.76 15.90 0.42
CA ASP A 114 2.03 16.20 -0.25
C ASP A 114 2.99 15.01 -0.22
N VAL A 115 4.10 15.11 -0.95
CA VAL A 115 5.05 14.00 -1.17
C VAL A 115 5.64 13.48 0.14
N ASP A 116 5.99 14.36 1.07
CA ASP A 116 6.56 13.97 2.36
C ASP A 116 5.51 13.28 3.24
N THR A 117 4.29 13.82 3.27
CA THR A 117 3.17 13.24 3.99
C THR A 117 2.80 11.87 3.42
N LYS A 118 2.75 11.73 2.09
CA LYS A 118 2.56 10.44 1.41
C LYS A 118 3.61 9.41 1.82
N ARG A 119 4.89 9.80 1.80
CA ARG A 119 5.99 8.93 2.20
C ARG A 119 5.82 8.42 3.63
N GLU A 120 5.52 9.30 4.57
CA GLU A 120 5.36 8.93 5.98
C GLU A 120 4.11 8.07 6.19
N ASN A 121 2.98 8.43 5.57
CA ASN A 121 1.77 7.61 5.63
C ASN A 121 2.02 6.20 5.11
N TRP A 122 2.72 6.09 3.99
CA TRP A 122 3.02 4.80 3.39
C TRP A 122 3.99 4.00 4.25
N ARG A 123 5.02 4.65 4.79
CA ARG A 123 5.93 4.04 5.77
C ARG A 123 5.17 3.47 6.98
N GLN A 124 4.26 4.24 7.58
CA GLN A 124 3.48 3.79 8.74
C GLN A 124 2.55 2.62 8.39
N ALA A 125 1.87 2.68 7.26
CA ALA A 125 1.05 1.59 6.73
C ALA A 125 1.84 0.27 6.62
N ILE A 126 3.04 0.33 6.04
CA ILE A 126 3.91 -0.83 5.87
C ILE A 126 4.45 -1.33 7.22
N LEU A 127 4.80 -0.45 8.16
CA LEU A 127 5.23 -0.85 9.50
C LEU A 127 4.10 -1.54 10.28
N ASN A 128 2.86 -1.09 10.12
CA ASN A 128 1.70 -1.77 10.71
C ASN A 128 1.55 -3.19 10.15
N LEU A 129 1.70 -3.35 8.83
CA LEU A 129 1.72 -4.67 8.20
C LEU A 129 2.84 -5.55 8.74
N LYS A 130 4.05 -5.00 8.87
CA LYS A 130 5.18 -5.70 9.47
C LYS A 130 4.83 -6.24 10.85
N GLY A 131 4.21 -5.41 11.70
CA GLY A 131 3.77 -5.82 13.03
C GLY A 131 2.75 -6.96 13.02
N VAL A 132 1.93 -7.09 11.97
CA VAL A 132 1.03 -8.25 11.79
C VAL A 132 1.83 -9.50 11.41
N LEU A 133 2.75 -9.40 10.45
CA LEU A 133 3.55 -10.53 9.98
C LEU A 133 4.54 -11.06 11.03
N ASP A 134 5.08 -10.18 11.87
CA ASP A 134 5.96 -10.55 12.99
C ASP A 134 5.27 -11.53 13.96
N ARG A 135 3.93 -11.52 14.08
CA ARG A 135 3.18 -12.47 14.94
C ARG A 135 3.21 -13.90 14.45
N TYR A 136 3.54 -14.12 13.18
CA TYR A 136 3.53 -15.42 12.52
C TYR A 136 4.94 -15.87 12.11
N ASP A 137 5.97 -15.17 12.59
CA ASP A 137 7.38 -15.42 12.25
C ASP A 137 7.60 -15.43 10.72
N ILE A 138 6.93 -14.52 10.01
CA ILE A 138 7.11 -14.33 8.57
C ILE A 138 8.13 -13.21 8.37
N PRO A 139 9.25 -13.46 7.66
CA PRO A 139 10.23 -12.42 7.35
C PRO A 139 9.60 -11.25 6.60
N PHE A 140 10.03 -10.03 6.92
CA PHE A 140 9.57 -8.82 6.25
C PHE A 140 10.60 -8.37 5.21
N PRO A 141 10.20 -7.99 3.98
CA PRO A 141 11.15 -7.53 2.99
C PRO A 141 11.73 -6.16 3.36
N ALA A 142 12.95 -5.89 2.90
CA ALA A 142 13.50 -4.54 2.89
C ALA A 142 12.68 -3.65 1.94
N ILE A 143 12.41 -2.42 2.38
CA ILE A 143 11.74 -1.39 1.60
C ILE A 143 12.54 -0.07 1.75
N PRO A 144 13.68 0.05 1.05
CA PRO A 144 14.60 1.17 1.22
C PRO A 144 13.99 2.53 0.86
N GLU A 145 13.02 2.57 -0.05
CA GLU A 145 12.35 3.79 -0.52
C GLU A 145 11.65 4.56 0.62
N VAL A 146 11.18 3.85 1.63
CA VAL A 146 10.58 4.40 2.86
C VAL A 146 11.40 4.10 4.12
N GLY A 147 12.65 3.66 3.97
CA GLY A 147 13.60 3.47 5.06
C GLY A 147 13.22 2.32 6.01
N ILE A 148 12.69 1.22 5.48
CA ILE A 148 12.36 0.01 6.24
C ILE A 148 13.39 -1.08 5.93
N THR A 149 14.03 -1.58 6.98
CA THR A 149 15.01 -2.67 6.89
C THR A 149 14.33 -4.03 6.93
N GLY A 150 14.86 -5.02 6.22
CA GLY A 150 14.30 -6.37 6.17
C GLY A 150 15.14 -7.31 5.32
N GLU A 151 14.52 -8.38 4.82
CA GLU A 151 15.12 -9.32 3.86
C GLU A 151 15.22 -8.69 2.48
N GLU A 152 16.41 -8.70 1.88
CA GLU A 152 16.62 -8.16 0.53
C GLU A 152 15.97 -9.07 -0.51
N ILE A 153 15.04 -8.51 -1.28
CA ILE A 153 14.35 -9.20 -2.38
C ILE A 153 14.63 -8.42 -3.66
N SER A 154 15.55 -8.92 -4.49
CA SER A 154 15.98 -8.28 -5.75
C SER A 154 15.20 -8.72 -6.98
N ASP A 155 14.64 -9.93 -6.96
CA ASP A 155 14.10 -10.58 -8.16
C ASP A 155 12.56 -10.51 -8.15
N VAL A 156 12.01 -9.31 -8.35
CA VAL A 156 10.56 -9.07 -8.42
C VAL A 156 10.19 -8.48 -9.76
N GLU A 157 9.52 -9.27 -10.57
CA GLU A 157 8.97 -8.86 -11.86
C GLU A 157 7.47 -8.57 -11.74
N MET A 158 6.91 -7.84 -12.70
CA MET A 158 5.45 -7.62 -12.79
C MET A 158 4.66 -8.94 -12.82
N GLU A 159 5.23 -9.98 -13.44
CA GLU A 159 4.64 -11.33 -13.53
C GLU A 159 4.61 -12.07 -12.19
N ASP A 160 5.44 -11.66 -11.23
CA ASP A 160 5.45 -12.23 -9.89
C ASP A 160 4.30 -11.73 -9.02
N ILE A 161 3.66 -10.62 -9.39
CA ILE A 161 2.50 -10.11 -8.66
C ILE A 161 1.36 -11.09 -8.86
N ILE A 162 0.80 -11.62 -7.77
CA ILE A 162 -0.46 -12.35 -7.80
C ILE A 162 -1.57 -11.32 -7.55
N PRO A 163 -2.26 -10.83 -8.60
CA PRO A 163 -3.37 -9.92 -8.42
C PRO A 163 -4.55 -10.71 -7.87
N VAL A 164 -5.21 -10.17 -6.86
CA VAL A 164 -6.47 -10.70 -6.35
C VAL A 164 -7.52 -9.63 -6.65
N PHE A 165 -8.00 -9.64 -7.90
CA PHE A 165 -9.18 -8.88 -8.33
C PHE A 165 -10.29 -9.87 -8.66
#